data_AF-A0A941HRD8-F1
#
_entry.id   AF-A0A941HRD8-F1
#
_cell.length_a   1.000
_cell.length_b   1.000
_cell.length_c   1.000
_cell.angle_alpha   90.00
_cell.angle_beta   90.00
_cell.angle_gamma   90.00
#
_symmetry.space_group_name_H-M   'P 1'
#
loop_
_entity.id
_entity.type
_entity.pdbx_description
1 polymer ?
#
loop_
_entity_poly.entity_id
_entity_poly.type
_entity_poly.pdbx_seq_one_letter_code
_entity_poly.pdbx_strand_id
1 'polypeptide(L)'
;MKASETSALIEVIKEQNKTIESLRKTIEEMSVESKILREQIEYLTKKLFGTKSEKMAALTGQIVLDEILNPEMSQDLGLFNEAETNAEVQEEPDLRQKATKKGYSREKALRNLPREEKLYTLPDEDRVCSMDGDRLVPAGKKYLRTEIEYTPASMKLVEVYVETAECRTCRKEGRSYLRQAEADQPVLQHSMASPSSVAWTMYQKYVNHVPLYRQEKDWHNLGLEIQRNTLSSWIMKTSEEWLSPVVARLREKLLEETYLHADELCEASHNSSYVESYVM
;
A
#
# COMPACT_ATOMS: atom_id res chain seq x y z
N MET A 1 -83.26 -40.67 -13.61
CA MET A 1 -82.03 -40.01 -14.12
C MET A 1 -81.57 -38.82 -13.27
N LYS A 2 -82.45 -37.87 -12.89
CA LYS A 2 -82.04 -36.65 -12.15
C LYS A 2 -81.38 -36.87 -10.76
N ALA A 3 -81.67 -37.96 -10.05
CA ALA A 3 -81.12 -38.22 -8.71
C ALA A 3 -79.65 -38.72 -8.71
N SER A 4 -79.20 -39.31 -9.82
CA SER A 4 -77.81 -39.80 -9.97
C SER A 4 -76.84 -38.66 -10.23
N GLU A 5 -77.26 -37.67 -11.02
CA GLU A 5 -76.48 -36.47 -11.34
C GLU A 5 -76.28 -35.58 -10.12
N THR A 6 -77.31 -35.44 -9.27
CA THR A 6 -77.21 -34.68 -8.01
C THR A 6 -76.27 -35.33 -7.00
N SER A 7 -76.21 -36.67 -6.96
CA SER A 7 -75.28 -37.41 -6.09
C SER A 7 -73.82 -37.19 -6.50
N ALA A 8 -73.53 -37.28 -7.80
CA ALA A 8 -72.19 -37.06 -8.34
C ALA A 8 -71.72 -35.60 -8.13
N LEU A 9 -72.61 -34.62 -8.29
CA LEU A 9 -72.33 -33.21 -8.00
C LEU A 9 -71.97 -32.98 -6.52
N ILE A 10 -72.66 -33.66 -5.59
CA ILE A 10 -72.37 -33.55 -4.15
C ILE A 10 -71.00 -34.14 -3.81
N GLU A 11 -70.58 -35.24 -4.44
CA GLU A 11 -69.25 -35.80 -4.25
C GLU A 11 -68.14 -34.88 -4.78
N VAL A 12 -68.33 -34.29 -5.97
CA VAL A 12 -67.37 -33.33 -6.52
C VAL A 12 -67.25 -32.09 -5.63
N ILE A 13 -68.36 -31.57 -5.09
CA ILE A 13 -68.34 -30.44 -4.14
C ILE A 13 -67.60 -30.81 -2.84
N LYS A 14 -67.77 -32.04 -2.34
CA LYS A 14 -67.03 -32.51 -1.16
C LYS A 14 -65.52 -32.60 -1.44
N GLU A 15 -65.14 -33.11 -2.59
CA GLU A 15 -63.73 -33.19 -3.00
C GLU A 15 -63.12 -31.80 -3.16
N GLN A 16 -63.85 -30.88 -3.81
CA GLN A 16 -63.45 -29.48 -3.93
C GLN A 16 -63.32 -28.79 -2.57
N ASN A 17 -64.24 -29.00 -1.64
CA ASN A 17 -64.12 -28.43 -0.29
C ASN A 17 -62.89 -28.93 0.47
N LYS A 18 -62.55 -30.23 0.35
CA LYS A 18 -61.31 -30.77 0.91
C LYS A 18 -60.06 -30.12 0.28
N THR A 19 -60.06 -29.93 -1.03
CA THR A 19 -58.94 -29.24 -1.70
C THR A 19 -58.83 -27.78 -1.25
N ILE A 20 -59.95 -27.07 -1.09
CA ILE A 20 -59.96 -25.68 -0.61
C ILE A 20 -59.44 -25.60 0.83
N GLU A 21 -59.79 -26.55 1.69
CA GLU A 21 -59.25 -26.63 3.05
C GLU A 21 -57.74 -26.88 3.05
N SER A 22 -57.25 -27.80 2.21
CA SER A 22 -55.81 -28.06 2.09
C SER A 22 -55.03 -26.84 1.58
N LEU A 23 -55.58 -26.13 0.59
CA LEU A 23 -54.97 -24.93 0.02
C LEU A 23 -54.96 -23.77 1.03
N ARG A 24 -56.04 -23.59 1.80
CA ARG A 24 -56.09 -22.59 2.87
C ARG A 24 -55.03 -22.85 3.92
N LYS A 25 -54.84 -24.11 4.32
CA LYS A 25 -53.79 -24.49 5.27
C LYS A 25 -52.39 -24.16 4.75
N THR A 26 -52.10 -24.47 3.49
CA THR A 26 -50.80 -24.12 2.89
C THR A 26 -50.57 -22.61 2.78
N ILE A 27 -51.63 -21.83 2.51
CA ILE A 27 -51.54 -20.36 2.47
C ILE A 27 -51.24 -19.81 3.87
N GLU A 28 -51.85 -20.36 4.91
CA GLU A 28 -51.56 -19.98 6.29
C GLU A 28 -50.11 -20.29 6.67
N GLU A 29 -49.61 -21.50 6.36
CA GLU A 29 -48.22 -21.92 6.59
C GLU A 29 -47.23 -20.99 5.87
N MET A 30 -47.42 -20.74 4.57
CA MET A 30 -46.59 -19.80 3.79
C MET A 30 -46.64 -18.36 4.33
N SER A 31 -47.78 -17.94 4.88
CA SER A 31 -47.93 -16.60 5.46
C SER A 31 -47.13 -16.45 6.77
N VAL A 32 -47.01 -17.52 7.56
CA VAL A 32 -46.19 -17.55 8.76
C VAL A 32 -44.71 -17.53 8.40
N GLU A 33 -44.29 -18.35 7.44
CA GLU A 33 -42.91 -18.37 6.95
C GLU A 33 -42.49 -17.00 6.39
N SER A 34 -43.38 -16.35 5.62
CA SER A 34 -43.13 -15.00 5.09
C SER A 34 -42.93 -13.95 6.19
N LYS A 35 -43.58 -14.09 7.34
CA LYS A 35 -43.39 -13.18 8.49
C LYS A 35 -42.03 -13.42 9.15
N ILE A 36 -41.69 -14.68 9.40
CA ILE A 36 -40.41 -15.07 10.00
C ILE A 36 -39.24 -14.59 9.13
N LEU A 37 -39.32 -14.80 7.81
CA LEU A 37 -38.29 -14.34 6.88
C LEU A 37 -38.16 -12.80 6.87
N ARG A 38 -39.27 -12.07 6.98
CA ARG A 38 -39.24 -10.60 7.09
C ARG A 38 -38.58 -10.14 8.39
N GLU A 39 -38.88 -10.78 9.52
CA GLU A 39 -38.25 -10.49 10.82
C GLU A 39 -36.75 -10.77 10.78
N GLN A 40 -36.32 -11.87 10.13
CA GLN A 40 -34.91 -12.19 9.94
C GLN A 40 -34.20 -11.16 9.04
N ILE A 41 -34.85 -10.75 7.95
CA ILE A 41 -34.32 -9.68 7.09
C ILE A 41 -34.20 -8.39 7.89
N GLU A 42 -35.22 -7.98 8.65
CA GLU A 42 -35.17 -6.76 9.45
C GLU A 42 -34.05 -6.81 10.50
N TYR A 43 -33.88 -7.94 11.18
CA TYR A 43 -32.79 -8.18 12.12
C TYR A 43 -31.41 -8.05 11.44
N LEU A 44 -31.19 -8.70 10.30
CA LEU A 44 -29.93 -8.63 9.56
C LEU A 44 -29.68 -7.23 8.98
N THR A 45 -30.72 -6.56 8.49
CA THR A 45 -30.65 -5.20 7.95
C THR A 45 -30.29 -4.22 9.06
N LYS A 46 -30.85 -4.39 10.27
CA LYS A 46 -30.46 -3.63 11.46
C LYS A 46 -29.04 -3.95 11.92
N LYS A 47 -28.52 -5.16 11.73
CA LYS A 47 -27.13 -5.49 12.05
C LYS A 47 -26.13 -4.90 11.04
N LEU A 48 -26.48 -4.87 9.76
CA LEU A 48 -25.65 -4.36 8.67
C LEU A 48 -25.68 -2.82 8.57
N PHE A 49 -26.86 -2.21 8.68
CA PHE A 49 -27.09 -0.79 8.45
C PHE A 49 -27.61 -0.05 9.69
N GLY A 50 -27.86 -0.75 10.79
CA GLY A 50 -28.13 -0.10 12.06
C GLY A 50 -26.94 0.76 12.43
N THR A 51 -27.21 2.01 12.77
CA THR A 51 -26.19 2.94 13.16
C THR A 51 -25.43 2.33 14.34
N LYS A 52 -24.09 2.26 14.23
CA LYS A 52 -23.18 2.03 15.37
C LYS A 52 -23.20 3.24 16.34
N SER A 53 -24.39 3.80 16.59
CA SER A 53 -24.65 5.06 17.29
C SER A 53 -24.80 4.87 18.81
N GLU A 54 -24.75 3.63 19.31
CA GLU A 54 -24.59 3.36 20.74
C GLU A 54 -23.11 3.30 21.17
N LYS A 55 -22.19 3.89 20.40
CA LYS A 55 -20.97 4.46 21.00
C LYS A 55 -21.36 5.73 21.77
N MET A 56 -22.12 5.56 22.85
CA MET A 56 -22.07 6.52 23.96
C MET A 56 -20.61 6.60 24.38
N ALA A 57 -20.12 7.84 24.46
CA ALA A 57 -18.75 8.22 24.78
C ALA A 57 -18.05 7.18 25.66
N ALA A 58 -17.12 6.43 25.06
CA ALA A 58 -16.19 5.61 25.79
C ALA A 58 -15.41 6.54 26.72
N LEU A 59 -15.89 6.61 27.97
CA LEU A 59 -15.11 7.09 29.09
C LEU A 59 -13.84 6.24 29.13
N THR A 60 -12.73 6.93 29.14
CA THR A 60 -11.37 6.44 29.07
C THR A 60 -11.15 5.21 29.95
N GLY A 61 -10.85 4.05 29.33
CA GLY A 61 -10.11 2.96 30.00
C GLY A 61 -10.88 1.71 30.46
N GLN A 62 -12.11 1.45 30.00
CA GLN A 62 -12.81 0.22 30.39
C GLN A 62 -13.13 -0.68 29.18
N ILE A 63 -12.49 -1.85 29.15
CA ILE A 63 -12.69 -2.93 28.18
C ILE A 63 -14.14 -3.39 28.27
N VAL A 64 -14.83 -3.43 27.13
CA VAL A 64 -16.24 -3.82 27.04
C VAL A 64 -16.36 -5.32 27.27
N LEU A 65 -17.17 -5.70 28.26
CA LEU A 65 -17.36 -7.06 28.80
C LEU A 65 -17.90 -8.09 27.77
N ASP A 66 -18.27 -7.65 26.57
CA ASP A 66 -18.74 -8.50 25.47
C ASP A 66 -17.61 -9.30 24.81
N GLU A 67 -16.36 -8.85 24.97
CA GLU A 67 -15.16 -9.46 24.38
C GLU A 67 -14.74 -10.77 25.11
N ILE A 68 -15.22 -10.99 26.33
CA ILE A 68 -14.91 -12.18 27.16
C ILE A 68 -15.91 -13.32 26.92
N LEU A 69 -17.15 -13.01 26.53
CA LEU A 69 -18.23 -14.00 26.52
C LEU A 69 -18.28 -14.84 25.24
N ASN A 70 -17.72 -14.36 24.12
CA ASN A 70 -17.77 -15.03 22.82
C ASN A 70 -16.38 -15.14 22.14
N PRO A 71 -15.46 -15.98 22.64
CA PRO A 71 -14.11 -16.10 22.11
C PRO A 71 -14.04 -16.66 20.67
N GLU A 72 -15.07 -17.34 20.18
CA GLU A 72 -15.08 -17.94 18.82
C GLU A 72 -15.49 -16.96 17.71
N MET A 73 -16.07 -15.79 18.04
CA MET A 73 -16.46 -14.76 17.06
C MET A 73 -15.54 -13.52 17.06
N SER A 74 -14.60 -13.44 18.01
CA SER A 74 -13.70 -12.28 18.19
C SER A 74 -12.33 -12.47 17.54
N GLN A 75 -12.01 -13.69 17.06
CA GLN A 75 -10.71 -13.94 16.42
C GLN A 75 -10.63 -13.37 14.98
N ASP A 76 -11.78 -13.02 14.38
CA ASP A 76 -11.89 -12.72 12.95
C ASP A 76 -12.15 -11.24 12.62
N LEU A 77 -12.11 -10.32 13.59
CA LEU A 77 -12.35 -8.90 13.35
C LEU A 77 -11.43 -7.98 14.15
N GLY A 78 -10.36 -7.51 13.50
CA GLY A 78 -10.01 -6.08 13.57
C GLY A 78 -8.82 -5.62 14.43
N LEU A 79 -8.10 -6.48 15.14
CA LEU A 79 -6.95 -6.05 15.96
C LEU A 79 -5.76 -5.47 15.15
N PHE A 80 -5.75 -5.66 13.82
CA PHE A 80 -4.74 -5.08 12.92
C PHE A 80 -5.29 -4.23 11.77
N ASN A 81 -6.60 -3.91 11.73
CA ASN A 81 -7.21 -3.37 10.50
C ASN A 81 -8.15 -2.15 10.65
N GLU A 82 -7.99 -1.32 11.68
CA GLU A 82 -8.82 -0.09 11.81
C GLU A 82 -8.38 1.07 10.89
N ALA A 83 -7.31 0.93 10.10
CA ALA A 83 -6.77 2.01 9.26
C ALA A 83 -6.81 1.75 7.74
N GLU A 84 -7.12 0.54 7.27
CA GLU A 84 -7.28 0.26 5.82
C GLU A 84 -8.75 0.25 5.36
N THR A 85 -9.71 0.12 6.28
CA THR A 85 -11.16 0.19 5.97
C THR A 85 -11.72 1.61 5.81
N ASN A 86 -10.93 2.64 6.13
CA ASN A 86 -11.28 4.06 5.89
C ASN A 86 -10.63 4.65 4.63
N ALA A 87 -10.11 3.81 3.73
CA ALA A 87 -9.88 4.26 2.35
C ALA A 87 -11.25 4.42 1.69
N GLU A 88 -11.79 5.65 1.68
CA GLU A 88 -12.79 6.03 0.69
C GLU A 88 -12.27 5.56 -0.68
N VAL A 89 -13.02 4.67 -1.32
CA VAL A 89 -12.85 4.37 -2.74
C VAL A 89 -13.13 5.68 -3.47
N GLN A 90 -12.07 6.46 -3.71
CA GLN A 90 -12.13 7.54 -4.67
C GLN A 90 -12.31 6.86 -6.02
N GLU A 91 -13.46 7.09 -6.66
CA GLU A 91 -13.70 6.72 -8.05
C GLU A 91 -12.46 7.08 -8.89
N GLU A 92 -12.02 6.14 -9.73
CA GLU A 92 -10.90 6.36 -10.64
C GLU A 92 -11.13 7.65 -11.45
N PRO A 93 -10.30 8.69 -11.29
CA PRO A 93 -10.46 9.88 -12.10
C PRO A 93 -10.06 9.54 -13.53
N ASP A 94 -10.94 9.88 -14.47
CA ASP A 94 -10.71 9.86 -15.92
C ASP A 94 -9.29 10.37 -16.24
N LEU A 95 -8.54 9.60 -17.04
CA LEU A 95 -7.11 9.76 -17.34
C LEU A 95 -6.78 11.02 -18.16
N ARG A 96 -7.58 12.07 -18.07
CA ARG A 96 -7.43 13.31 -18.82
C ARG A 96 -7.03 14.43 -17.87
N GLN A 97 -5.73 14.72 -17.93
CA GLN A 97 -5.03 15.89 -17.39
C GLN A 97 -4.67 15.80 -15.90
N LYS A 98 -3.41 15.41 -15.61
CA LYS A 98 -2.76 15.64 -14.33
C LYS A 98 -2.70 17.14 -14.05
N ALA A 99 -3.73 17.68 -13.41
CA ALA A 99 -3.59 18.89 -12.63
C ALA A 99 -2.62 18.57 -11.48
N THR A 100 -1.39 19.08 -11.53
CA THR A 100 -0.48 19.08 -10.38
C THR A 100 -1.22 19.65 -9.18
N LYS A 101 -1.56 18.79 -8.20
CA LYS A 101 -2.20 19.22 -6.95
C LYS A 101 -1.37 20.36 -6.36
N LYS A 102 -1.91 21.58 -6.39
CA LYS A 102 -1.34 22.75 -5.69
C LYS A 102 -1.31 22.42 -4.19
N GLY A 103 -0.14 22.06 -3.66
CA GLY A 103 0.01 21.80 -2.22
C GLY A 103 1.36 21.21 -1.83
N TYR A 104 1.77 20.13 -2.49
CA TYR A 104 3.05 19.48 -2.17
C TYR A 104 4.20 20.18 -2.90
N SER A 105 4.95 21.01 -2.17
CA SER A 105 6.24 21.49 -2.65
C SER A 105 7.34 20.71 -1.93
N ARG A 106 8.16 19.99 -2.72
CA ARG A 106 9.33 19.24 -2.24
C ARG A 106 10.23 20.11 -1.36
N GLU A 107 10.35 21.39 -1.67
CA GLU A 107 11.12 22.34 -0.87
C GLU A 107 10.51 22.55 0.52
N LYS A 108 9.18 22.59 0.65
CA LYS A 108 8.52 22.81 1.94
C LYS A 108 8.77 21.65 2.91
N ALA A 109 8.72 20.41 2.40
CA ALA A 109 8.94 19.20 3.18
C ALA A 109 10.39 19.05 3.68
N LEU A 110 11.35 19.68 3.01
CA LEU A 110 12.79 19.52 3.25
C LEU A 110 13.41 20.69 4.05
N ARG A 111 12.61 21.63 4.57
CA ARG A 111 13.13 22.84 5.24
C ARG A 111 13.68 22.62 6.64
N ASN A 112 13.18 21.63 7.36
CA ASN A 112 13.42 21.50 8.80
C ASN A 112 14.61 20.57 9.14
N LEU A 113 15.29 20.04 8.13
CA LEU A 113 16.37 19.06 8.30
C LEU A 113 17.76 19.71 8.08
N PRO A 114 18.80 19.25 8.80
CA PRO A 114 20.17 19.68 8.57
C PRO A 114 20.63 19.27 7.18
N ARG A 115 21.40 20.13 6.51
CA ARG A 115 21.90 19.91 5.15
C ARG A 115 23.41 19.64 5.17
N GLU A 116 23.83 18.67 4.38
CA GLU A 116 25.23 18.31 4.17
C GLU A 116 25.51 18.29 2.67
N GLU A 117 26.60 18.92 2.26
CA GLU A 117 27.03 18.92 0.86
C GLU A 117 28.00 17.76 0.60
N LYS A 118 27.64 16.84 -0.31
CA LYS A 118 28.55 15.81 -0.81
C LYS A 118 29.06 16.20 -2.19
N LEU A 119 30.35 16.53 -2.29
CA LEU A 119 30.99 16.89 -3.55
C LEU A 119 31.77 15.69 -4.13
N TYR A 120 31.43 15.29 -5.34
CA TYR A 120 32.23 14.36 -6.13
C TYR A 120 33.27 15.14 -6.92
N THR A 121 34.55 14.88 -6.64
CA THR A 121 35.69 15.51 -7.28
C THR A 121 36.31 14.61 -8.34
N LEU A 122 36.87 15.18 -9.40
CA LEU A 122 37.61 14.37 -10.37
C LEU A 122 38.89 13.82 -9.72
N PRO A 123 39.20 12.52 -9.86
CA PRO A 123 40.48 11.98 -9.42
C PRO A 123 41.61 12.61 -10.26
N ASP A 124 42.80 12.70 -9.68
CA ASP A 124 43.93 13.40 -10.33
C ASP A 124 44.34 12.78 -11.67
N GLU A 125 44.13 11.48 -11.84
CA GLU A 125 44.39 10.73 -13.09
C GLU A 125 43.49 11.20 -14.24
N ASP A 126 42.24 11.57 -13.93
CA ASP A 126 41.26 12.04 -14.91
C ASP A 126 41.28 13.56 -15.13
N ARG A 127 42.10 14.29 -14.36
CA ARG A 127 42.28 15.75 -14.50
C ARG A 127 43.19 16.12 -15.68
N VAL A 128 43.09 15.41 -16.79
CA VAL A 128 43.89 15.66 -18.00
C VAL A 128 42.97 15.98 -19.16
N CYS A 129 43.28 17.06 -19.90
CA CYS A 129 42.57 17.44 -21.11
C CYS A 129 42.88 16.48 -22.25
N SER A 130 41.86 15.88 -22.87
CA SER A 130 42.05 15.00 -24.03
C SER A 130 42.54 15.72 -25.29
N MET A 131 42.44 17.05 -25.35
CA MET A 131 42.80 17.85 -26.53
C MET A 131 44.25 18.34 -26.49
N ASP A 132 44.69 18.84 -25.35
CA ASP A 132 45.99 19.52 -25.21
C ASP A 132 46.93 18.82 -24.20
N GLY A 133 46.45 17.82 -23.45
CA GLY A 133 47.21 17.13 -22.40
C GLY A 133 47.40 17.94 -21.11
N ASP A 134 46.90 19.18 -21.06
CA ASP A 134 47.01 20.05 -19.89
C ASP A 134 46.12 19.61 -18.71
N ARG A 135 46.53 19.97 -17.49
CA ARG A 135 45.77 19.68 -16.28
C ARG A 135 44.49 20.52 -16.21
N LEU A 136 43.35 19.85 -15.98
CA LEU A 136 42.05 20.48 -15.80
C LEU A 136 41.96 21.20 -14.45
N VAL A 137 41.34 22.38 -14.44
CA VAL A 137 41.16 23.22 -13.25
C VAL A 137 39.69 23.23 -12.85
N PRO A 138 39.33 23.13 -11.56
CA PRO A 138 37.94 23.31 -11.10
C PRO A 138 37.36 24.63 -11.60
N ALA A 139 36.25 24.55 -12.34
CA ALA A 139 35.52 25.70 -12.85
C ALA A 139 34.28 26.01 -11.98
N GLY A 140 33.64 24.97 -11.46
CA GLY A 140 32.45 25.11 -10.63
C GLY A 140 31.90 23.79 -10.12
N LYS A 141 30.79 23.86 -9.39
CA LYS A 141 30.05 22.71 -8.87
C LYS A 141 28.67 22.70 -9.51
N LYS A 142 28.22 21.54 -10.00
CA LYS A 142 26.87 21.34 -10.54
C LYS A 142 26.03 20.55 -9.54
N TYR A 143 24.89 21.09 -9.15
CA TYR A 143 23.91 20.38 -8.32
C TYR A 143 23.27 19.24 -9.11
N LEU A 144 23.23 18.04 -8.53
CA LEU A 144 22.55 16.88 -9.13
C LEU A 144 21.20 16.62 -8.46
N ARG A 145 21.20 16.40 -7.14
CA ARG A 145 20.01 15.92 -6.41
C ARG A 145 20.17 16.10 -4.90
N THR A 146 19.04 16.06 -4.20
CA THR A 146 18.98 15.96 -2.74
C THR A 146 18.45 14.59 -2.36
N GLU A 147 19.17 13.92 -1.46
CA GLU A 147 18.81 12.64 -0.87
C GLU A 147 18.61 12.77 0.64
N ILE A 148 17.75 11.94 1.22
CA ILE A 148 17.52 11.89 2.66
C ILE A 148 18.37 10.77 3.24
N GLU A 149 19.38 11.09 4.04
CA GLU A 149 20.16 10.11 4.76
C GLU A 149 19.59 9.90 6.16
N TYR A 150 19.30 8.65 6.49
CA TYR A 150 18.82 8.24 7.80
C TYR A 150 19.96 7.62 8.59
N THR A 151 20.28 8.22 9.74
CA THR A 151 21.12 7.62 10.77
C THR A 151 20.21 7.30 11.96
N PRO A 152 20.38 6.20 12.70
CA PRO A 152 19.52 5.93 13.85
C PRO A 152 19.40 7.16 14.77
N ALA A 153 18.15 7.59 15.03
CA ALA A 153 17.78 8.79 15.79
C ALA A 153 18.08 10.18 15.15
N SER A 154 18.61 10.26 13.93
CA SER A 154 18.86 11.54 13.25
C SER A 154 18.71 11.45 11.73
N MET A 155 18.30 12.53 11.09
CA MET A 155 18.11 12.57 9.66
C MET A 155 18.71 13.85 9.09
N LYS A 156 19.32 13.72 7.92
CA LYS A 156 19.98 14.83 7.23
C LYS A 156 19.69 14.77 5.74
N LEU A 157 19.77 15.93 5.10
CA LEU A 157 19.64 16.08 3.67
C LEU A 157 21.01 16.18 3.05
N VAL A 158 21.35 15.22 2.21
CA VAL A 158 22.60 15.22 1.45
C VAL A 158 22.34 15.83 0.09
N GLU A 159 22.87 17.03 -0.13
CA GLU A 159 22.87 17.67 -1.45
C GLU A 159 24.12 17.19 -2.21
N VAL A 160 23.88 16.46 -3.29
CA VAL A 160 24.95 15.88 -4.12
C VAL A 160 25.35 16.86 -5.21
N TYR A 161 26.62 17.23 -5.20
CA TYR A 161 27.26 18.10 -6.19
C TYR A 161 28.36 17.37 -6.94
N VAL A 162 28.54 17.73 -8.21
CA VAL A 162 29.63 17.25 -9.07
C VAL A 162 30.54 18.40 -9.45
N GLU A 163 31.84 18.20 -9.26
CA GLU A 163 32.87 19.12 -9.75
C GLU A 163 32.86 19.13 -11.28
N THR A 164 32.79 20.33 -11.86
CA THR A 164 33.04 20.56 -13.28
C THR A 164 34.41 21.22 -13.41
N ALA A 165 35.31 20.57 -14.12
CA ALA A 165 36.65 21.07 -14.42
C ALA A 165 36.75 21.53 -15.87
N GLU A 166 37.51 22.60 -16.10
CA GLU A 166 37.73 23.19 -17.42
C GLU A 166 39.22 23.18 -17.80
N CYS A 167 39.50 23.11 -19.10
CA CYS A 167 40.84 23.36 -19.61
C CYS A 167 41.04 24.86 -19.84
N ARG A 168 42.01 25.47 -19.13
CA ARG A 168 42.34 26.91 -19.29
C ARG A 168 42.99 27.23 -20.64
N THR A 169 43.71 26.28 -21.23
CA THR A 169 44.42 26.45 -22.50
C THR A 169 43.44 26.46 -23.67
N CYS A 170 42.60 25.41 -23.80
CA CYS A 170 41.45 25.39 -24.72
C CYS A 170 40.64 26.70 -24.64
N ARG A 171 40.31 27.16 -23.42
CA ARG A 171 39.48 28.34 -23.22
C ARG A 171 40.12 29.62 -23.77
N LYS A 172 41.44 29.76 -23.67
CA LYS A 172 42.19 30.90 -24.25
C LYS A 172 42.19 30.85 -25.78
N GLU A 173 42.19 29.67 -26.35
CA GLU A 173 42.15 29.44 -27.80
C GLU A 173 40.73 29.49 -28.39
N GLY A 174 39.73 29.84 -27.59
CA GLY A 174 38.33 29.92 -28.02
C GLY A 174 37.59 28.58 -28.09
N ARG A 175 38.21 27.48 -27.61
CA ARG A 175 37.59 26.15 -27.53
C ARG A 175 37.08 25.88 -26.11
N SER A 176 35.91 25.28 -25.94
CA SER A 176 35.41 24.86 -24.62
C SER A 176 35.62 23.37 -24.42
N TYR A 177 36.45 23.01 -23.44
CA TYR A 177 36.58 21.64 -22.96
C TYR A 177 36.25 21.61 -21.47
N LEU A 178 35.18 20.87 -21.13
CA LEU A 178 34.65 20.72 -19.78
C LEU A 178 34.53 19.23 -19.48
N ARG A 179 35.02 18.81 -18.31
CA ARG A 179 34.86 17.45 -17.79
C ARG A 179 34.17 17.50 -16.44
N GLN A 180 33.21 16.61 -16.23
CA GLN A 180 32.49 16.50 -14.96
C GLN A 180 32.96 15.25 -14.23
N ALA A 181 32.99 15.29 -12.89
CA ALA A 181 33.20 14.08 -12.11
C ALA A 181 32.02 13.12 -12.28
N GLU A 182 32.29 11.83 -12.15
CA GLU A 182 31.24 10.82 -12.08
C GLU A 182 30.75 10.72 -10.64
N ALA A 183 29.43 10.75 -10.47
CA ALA A 183 28.78 10.57 -9.18
C ALA A 183 28.05 9.23 -9.14
N ASP A 184 27.93 8.67 -7.94
CA ASP A 184 27.22 7.41 -7.71
C ASP A 184 25.78 7.50 -8.23
N GLN A 185 25.29 6.40 -8.79
CA GLN A 185 23.90 6.32 -9.24
C GLN A 185 22.95 6.38 -8.03
N PRO A 186 21.82 7.09 -8.15
CA PRO A 186 20.83 7.10 -7.07
C PRO A 186 20.16 5.73 -6.98
N VAL A 187 19.74 5.35 -5.78
CA VAL A 187 18.97 4.10 -5.58
C VAL A 187 17.67 4.12 -6.35
N LEU A 188 16.98 5.27 -6.37
CA LEU A 188 15.74 5.47 -7.10
C LEU A 188 15.84 6.76 -7.93
N GLN A 189 15.68 6.65 -9.24
CA GLN A 189 15.72 7.79 -10.14
C GLN A 189 14.61 8.80 -9.82
N HIS A 190 14.97 10.09 -9.85
CA HIS A 190 14.09 11.23 -9.54
C HIS A 190 13.48 11.26 -8.12
N SER A 191 13.89 10.37 -7.23
CA SER A 191 13.43 10.33 -5.85
C SER A 191 14.29 11.21 -4.93
N MET A 192 13.88 11.34 -3.66
CA MET A 192 14.71 11.84 -2.55
C MET A 192 15.24 10.69 -1.68
N ALA A 193 14.96 9.45 -2.07
CA ALA A 193 15.37 8.25 -1.38
C ALA A 193 16.89 8.03 -1.50
N SER A 194 17.57 7.97 -0.35
CA SER A 194 18.92 7.39 -0.25
C SER A 194 18.83 5.89 0.10
N PRO A 195 19.93 5.12 -0.05
CA PRO A 195 19.97 3.73 0.39
C PRO A 195 19.54 3.55 1.85
N SER A 196 20.02 4.42 2.74
CA SER A 196 19.72 4.35 4.18
C SER A 196 18.23 4.58 4.48
N SER A 197 17.60 5.56 3.80
CA SER A 197 16.18 5.88 4.01
C SER A 197 15.25 4.76 3.57
N VAL A 198 15.56 4.11 2.44
CA VAL A 198 14.77 2.98 1.95
C VAL A 198 14.98 1.77 2.84
N ALA A 199 16.23 1.46 3.20
CA ALA A 199 16.55 0.36 4.09
C ALA A 199 15.81 0.49 5.43
N TRP A 200 15.79 1.69 6.01
CA TRP A 200 15.04 1.95 7.24
C TRP A 200 13.53 1.76 7.06
N THR A 201 12.96 2.26 5.97
CA THR A 201 11.52 2.10 5.66
C THR A 201 11.13 0.62 5.53
N MET A 202 11.94 -0.17 4.84
CA MET A 202 11.74 -1.62 4.68
C MET A 202 11.93 -2.37 6.00
N TYR A 203 12.97 -2.04 6.76
CA TYR A 203 13.22 -2.62 8.08
C TYR A 203 12.02 -2.37 9.03
N GLN A 204 11.55 -1.13 9.10
CA GLN A 204 10.38 -0.79 9.91
C GLN A 204 9.12 -1.56 9.46
N LYS A 205 8.90 -1.70 8.15
CA LYS A 205 7.71 -2.38 7.60
C LYS A 205 7.72 -3.88 7.85
N TYR A 206 8.83 -4.55 7.55
CA TYR A 206 8.88 -6.01 7.47
C TYR A 206 9.50 -6.66 8.72
N VAL A 207 10.46 -6.01 9.38
CA VAL A 207 11.08 -6.55 10.60
C VAL A 207 10.31 -6.10 11.85
N ASN A 208 9.99 -4.81 11.94
CA ASN A 208 9.29 -4.26 13.10
C ASN A 208 7.76 -4.22 12.96
N HIS A 209 7.22 -4.71 11.83
CA HIS A 209 5.79 -4.72 11.54
C HIS A 209 5.09 -3.35 11.69
N VAL A 210 5.82 -2.26 11.44
CA VAL A 210 5.31 -0.89 11.55
C VAL A 210 4.56 -0.53 10.27
N PRO A 211 3.24 -0.26 10.34
CA PRO A 211 2.46 0.11 9.16
C PRO A 211 2.88 1.49 8.61
N LEU A 212 2.75 1.68 7.30
CA LEU A 212 3.28 2.87 6.60
C LEU A 212 2.71 4.20 7.10
N TYR A 213 1.44 4.23 7.53
CA TYR A 213 0.85 5.43 8.10
C TYR A 213 1.50 5.84 9.43
N ARG A 214 1.99 4.85 10.21
CA ARG A 214 2.71 5.10 11.46
C ARG A 214 4.11 5.61 11.14
N GLN A 215 4.77 5.00 10.15
CA GLN A 215 6.05 5.50 9.65
C GLN A 215 5.93 6.94 9.15
N GLU A 216 4.90 7.28 8.37
CA GLU A 216 4.63 8.66 7.92
C GLU A 216 4.58 9.66 9.08
N LYS A 217 3.91 9.31 10.19
CA LYS A 217 3.91 10.12 11.41
C LYS A 217 5.30 10.21 12.05
N ASP A 218 6.05 9.12 12.07
CA ASP A 218 7.42 9.10 12.62
C ASP A 218 8.36 10.01 11.80
N TRP A 219 8.29 9.96 10.46
CA TRP A 219 9.03 10.85 9.58
C TRP A 219 8.63 12.32 9.79
N HIS A 220 7.33 12.59 9.95
CA HIS A 220 6.83 13.93 10.28
C HIS A 220 7.40 14.45 11.60
N ASN A 221 7.45 13.61 12.64
CA ASN A 221 8.02 13.95 13.94
C ASN A 221 9.53 14.25 13.86
N LEU A 222 10.24 13.62 12.93
CA LEU A 222 11.64 13.92 12.62
C LEU A 222 11.82 15.17 11.73
N GLY A 223 10.73 15.85 11.38
CA GLY A 223 10.74 17.08 10.58
C GLY A 223 10.62 16.89 9.07
N LEU A 224 10.32 15.67 8.60
CA LEU A 224 10.12 15.35 7.18
C LEU A 224 8.65 15.03 6.87
N GLU A 225 8.02 15.85 6.03
CA GLU A 225 6.68 15.56 5.51
C GLU A 225 6.75 14.63 4.29
N ILE A 226 6.57 13.33 4.51
CA ILE A 226 6.52 12.31 3.46
C ILE A 226 5.23 11.51 3.50
N GLN A 227 4.58 11.37 2.34
CA GLN A 227 3.31 10.65 2.24
C GLN A 227 3.52 9.13 2.26
N ARG A 228 2.55 8.39 2.84
CA ARG A 228 2.49 6.91 2.76
C ARG A 228 2.66 6.36 1.35
N ASN A 229 2.12 7.04 0.33
CA ASN A 229 2.23 6.60 -1.07
C ASN A 229 3.67 6.68 -1.59
N THR A 230 4.43 7.68 -1.16
CA THR A 230 5.84 7.82 -1.49
C THR A 230 6.66 6.71 -0.84
N LEU A 231 6.41 6.42 0.45
CA LEU A 231 7.06 5.31 1.16
C LEU A 231 6.75 3.96 0.52
N SER A 232 5.48 3.72 0.16
CA SER A 232 5.07 2.51 -0.56
C SER A 232 5.77 2.39 -1.92
N SER A 233 5.83 3.48 -2.69
CA SER A 233 6.56 3.51 -3.96
C SER A 233 8.05 3.25 -3.79
N TRP A 234 8.67 3.68 -2.68
CA TRP A 234 10.07 3.38 -2.41
C TRP A 234 10.30 1.89 -2.21
N ILE A 235 9.44 1.24 -1.42
CA ILE A 235 9.50 -0.20 -1.18
C ILE A 235 9.33 -0.96 -2.49
N MET A 236 8.27 -0.67 -3.24
CA MET A 236 7.94 -1.41 -4.47
C MET A 236 9.06 -1.33 -5.51
N LYS A 237 9.51 -0.11 -5.84
CA LYS A 237 10.56 0.08 -6.85
C LYS A 237 11.88 -0.52 -6.42
N THR A 238 12.24 -0.41 -5.15
CA THR A 238 13.49 -0.99 -4.66
C THR A 238 13.45 -2.51 -4.66
N SER A 239 12.29 -3.10 -4.34
CA SER A 239 12.11 -4.55 -4.43
C SER A 239 12.26 -5.04 -5.87
N GLU A 240 11.68 -4.33 -6.84
CA GLU A 240 11.75 -4.69 -8.26
C GLU A 240 13.16 -4.49 -8.86
N GLU A 241 13.77 -3.32 -8.64
CA GLU A 241 15.05 -2.95 -9.26
C GLU A 241 16.26 -3.62 -8.57
N TRP A 242 16.24 -3.78 -7.24
CA TRP A 242 17.42 -4.20 -6.47
C TRP A 242 17.29 -5.58 -5.85
N LEU A 243 16.10 -6.00 -5.42
CA LEU A 243 15.92 -7.31 -4.76
C LEU A 243 15.56 -8.43 -5.73
N SER A 244 14.98 -8.12 -6.89
CA SER A 244 14.64 -9.12 -7.91
C SER A 244 15.81 -10.05 -8.29
N PRO A 245 17.05 -9.55 -8.53
CA PRO A 245 18.19 -10.42 -8.80
C PRO A 245 18.55 -11.35 -7.65
N VAL A 246 18.38 -10.90 -6.40
CA VAL A 246 18.64 -11.71 -5.21
C VAL A 246 17.60 -12.82 -5.10
N VAL A 247 16.33 -12.49 -5.28
CA VAL A 247 15.22 -13.47 -5.29
C VAL A 247 15.41 -14.49 -6.40
N ALA A 248 15.80 -14.05 -7.61
CA ALA A 248 16.10 -14.95 -8.72
C ALA A 248 17.23 -15.92 -8.36
N ARG A 249 18.32 -15.44 -7.75
CA ARG A 249 19.43 -16.31 -7.34
C ARG A 249 19.04 -17.26 -6.20
N LEU A 250 18.20 -16.82 -5.27
CA LEU A 250 17.66 -17.70 -4.23
C LEU A 250 16.78 -18.79 -4.84
N ARG A 251 15.94 -18.46 -5.82
CA ARG A 251 15.13 -19.43 -6.56
C ARG A 251 16.00 -20.46 -7.27
N GLU A 252 17.04 -20.04 -7.98
CA GLU A 252 17.99 -20.96 -8.63
C GLU A 252 18.57 -21.96 -7.63
N LYS A 253 19.07 -21.47 -6.49
CA LYS A 253 19.62 -22.34 -5.44
C LYS A 253 18.58 -23.27 -4.83
N LEU A 254 17.35 -22.80 -4.60
CA LEU A 254 16.27 -23.64 -4.09
C LEU A 254 15.94 -24.78 -5.06
N LEU A 255 16.03 -24.56 -6.37
CA LEU A 255 15.79 -25.60 -7.39
C LEU A 255 16.93 -26.62 -7.51
N GLU A 256 18.13 -26.31 -7.00
CA GLU A 256 19.26 -27.25 -6.94
C GLU A 256 19.11 -28.28 -5.80
N GLU A 257 18.30 -27.96 -4.77
CA GLU A 257 18.14 -28.80 -3.59
C GLU A 257 17.23 -30.00 -3.84
N THR A 258 17.58 -31.15 -3.27
CA THR A 258 16.81 -32.40 -3.43
C THR A 258 15.55 -32.44 -2.57
N TYR A 259 15.56 -31.72 -1.44
CA TYR A 259 14.46 -31.65 -0.49
C TYR A 259 14.12 -30.20 -0.18
N LEU A 260 12.87 -29.80 -0.42
CA LEU A 260 12.34 -28.49 -0.09
C LEU A 260 11.31 -28.62 1.02
N HIS A 261 11.50 -27.86 2.09
CA HIS A 261 10.50 -27.71 3.14
C HIS A 261 9.75 -26.40 2.89
N ALA A 262 8.44 -26.51 2.69
CA ALA A 262 7.55 -25.37 2.63
C ALA A 262 6.67 -25.40 3.87
N ASP A 263 6.59 -24.27 4.57
CA ASP A 263 5.64 -24.06 5.64
C ASP A 263 4.51 -23.16 5.12
N GLU A 264 3.27 -23.53 5.39
CA GLU A 264 2.12 -22.78 4.91
C GLU A 264 1.87 -21.59 5.83
N LEU A 265 2.01 -20.38 5.28
CA LEU A 265 1.53 -19.17 5.93
C LEU A 265 0.11 -18.90 5.41
N CYS A 266 -0.88 -19.17 6.25
CA CYS A 266 -2.26 -18.73 6.01
C CYS A 266 -2.34 -17.21 6.20
N GLU A 267 -1.83 -16.44 5.24
CA GLU A 267 -2.13 -15.01 5.18
C GLU A 267 -3.51 -14.81 4.55
N ALA A 268 -4.42 -14.18 5.30
CA ALA A 268 -5.72 -13.75 4.81
C ALA A 268 -5.54 -12.61 3.78
N SER A 269 -5.17 -12.96 2.55
CA SER A 269 -5.13 -12.01 1.46
C SER A 269 -6.57 -11.76 0.97
N HIS A 270 -6.99 -10.49 0.92
CA HIS A 270 -8.31 -10.10 0.42
C HIS A 270 -8.47 -10.26 -1.10
N ASN A 271 -7.42 -10.66 -1.83
CA ASN A 271 -7.43 -10.85 -3.27
C ASN A 271 -6.95 -12.26 -3.65
N SER A 272 -7.92 -13.14 -3.90
CA SER A 272 -7.72 -14.52 -4.35
C SER A 272 -6.88 -14.67 -5.64
N SER A 273 -6.64 -13.60 -6.39
CA SER A 273 -5.86 -13.64 -7.64
C SER A 273 -4.35 -13.52 -7.46
N TYR A 274 -3.86 -13.09 -6.29
CA TYR A 274 -2.40 -12.93 -6.06
C TYR A 274 -1.71 -14.23 -5.63
N VAL A 275 -2.46 -15.15 -5.02
CA VAL A 275 -1.93 -16.38 -4.42
C VAL A 275 -1.44 -17.38 -5.49
N GLU A 276 -2.03 -17.39 -6.69
CA GLU A 276 -1.61 -18.31 -7.77
C GLU A 276 -0.20 -18.03 -8.30
N SER A 277 0.33 -16.82 -8.11
CA SER A 277 1.63 -16.42 -8.66
C SER A 277 2.85 -16.81 -7.82
N TYR A 278 2.65 -17.22 -6.56
CA TYR A 278 3.73 -17.52 -5.62
C TYR A 278 3.92 -19.03 -5.37
N VAL A 279 3.03 -19.85 -5.93
CA VAL A 279 2.99 -21.31 -5.72
C VAL A 279 3.32 -22.09 -7.01
N MET A 280 3.75 -21.42 -8.09
CA MET A 280 4.33 -22.05 -9.30
C MET A 280 5.64 -21.37 -9.72
#